data_AF-A0A1E2WUA2-F1
#
_entry.id   AF-A0A1E2WUA2-F1
#
_cell.length_a   1.000
_cell.length_b   1.000
_cell.length_c   1.000
_cell.angle_alpha   90.00
_cell.angle_beta   90.00
_cell.angle_gamma   90.00
#
_symmetry.space_group_name_H-M   'P 1'
#
loop_
_entity.id
_entity.type
_entity.pdbx_description
1 polymer ?
#
loop_
_entity_poly.entity_id
_entity_poly.type
_entity_poly.pdbx_seq_one_letter_code
_entity_poly.pdbx_strand_id
1 'polypeptide(L)'
;MQLRNVVEQLGEVNVERQSNGELKVTATFLLVPDVEFDGMGLALDASASMKKMYGISGLVNNPLFNQATSVKNQVQPVTRTIVDFLSNYSRTSKVSLVYWACSPDGSQIEEIGEFDKQDIQNISLRGPNPEKFSMGMQTKLLPPLKYFVDKFQSSAKRGVKHPAAICVFITDGKIDDLEEVKKYSFHLAQEISQNQKPFIKMFLLGVGEDIDEAQMTELDNLFDENDLRDYKGQRIDLWDHQRAGDMKQAEQVFKEMVSEDVIVIDSSCRIVNQSGTVCHNYSDGVPALLQFMLPPNSTEFTLEFQNAKVTQDISEALSQL
;
A
#
# COMPACT_ATOMS: atom_id res chain seq x y z
N MET A 1 -16.22 -0.88 -14.64
CA MET A 1 -16.44 0.08 -13.54
C MET A 1 -15.92 -0.52 -12.26
N GLN A 2 -15.10 0.22 -11.52
CA GLN A 2 -14.65 -0.14 -10.18
C GLN A 2 -15.71 0.25 -9.14
N LEU A 3 -16.03 -0.65 -8.21
CA LEU A 3 -16.96 -0.37 -7.11
C LEU A 3 -16.30 0.52 -6.06
N ARG A 4 -17.07 1.46 -5.50
CA ARG A 4 -16.63 2.24 -4.33
C ARG A 4 -16.82 1.48 -3.03
N ASN A 5 -17.87 0.66 -2.96
CA ASN A 5 -18.24 -0.10 -1.77
C ASN A 5 -17.83 -1.56 -1.90
N VAL A 6 -16.66 -1.90 -1.36
CA VAL A 6 -16.12 -3.26 -1.38
C VAL A 6 -16.11 -3.85 0.04
N VAL A 7 -16.52 -5.12 0.20
CA VAL A 7 -16.49 -5.83 1.50
C VAL A 7 -15.05 -6.05 1.98
N GLU A 8 -14.85 -6.21 3.29
CA GLU A 8 -13.50 -6.21 3.90
C GLU A 8 -12.57 -7.30 3.35
N GLN A 9 -13.09 -8.47 2.97
CA GLN A 9 -12.29 -9.57 2.42
C GLN A 9 -11.81 -9.29 0.98
N LEU A 10 -12.36 -8.27 0.32
CA LEU A 10 -12.04 -7.90 -1.05
C LEU A 10 -11.33 -6.53 -1.08
N GLY A 11 -10.42 -6.36 -2.04
CA GLY A 11 -9.63 -5.13 -2.17
C GLY A 11 -10.13 -4.26 -3.30
N GLU A 12 -10.38 -4.88 -4.44
CA GLU A 12 -10.92 -4.23 -5.61
C GLU A 12 -11.98 -5.10 -6.23
N VAL A 13 -13.02 -4.48 -6.79
CA VAL A 13 -14.04 -5.18 -7.55
C VAL A 13 -14.36 -4.34 -8.77
N ASN A 14 -14.04 -4.89 -9.94
CA ASN A 14 -14.31 -4.31 -11.24
C ASN A 14 -15.40 -5.11 -11.93
N VAL A 15 -16.43 -4.42 -12.43
CA VAL A 15 -17.56 -5.01 -13.14
C VAL A 15 -17.65 -4.42 -14.53
N GLU A 16 -17.71 -5.28 -15.54
CA GLU A 16 -17.80 -4.91 -16.96
C GLU A 16 -18.96 -5.63 -17.64
N ARG A 17 -19.88 -4.86 -18.24
CA ARG A 17 -20.97 -5.44 -19.03
C ARG A 17 -20.44 -5.92 -20.39
N GLN A 18 -20.64 -7.20 -20.69
CA GLN A 18 -20.28 -7.80 -21.96
C GLN A 18 -21.39 -7.59 -23.00
N SER A 19 -21.07 -7.77 -24.29
CA SER A 19 -22.01 -7.54 -25.40
C SER A 19 -23.25 -8.45 -25.37
N ASN A 20 -23.15 -9.61 -24.73
CA ASN A 20 -24.27 -10.56 -24.53
C ASN A 20 -25.11 -10.24 -23.26
N GLY A 21 -24.80 -9.17 -22.54
CA GLY A 21 -25.48 -8.75 -21.33
C GLY A 21 -24.98 -9.39 -20.03
N GLU A 22 -24.05 -10.36 -20.12
CA GLU A 22 -23.38 -10.91 -18.94
C GLU A 22 -22.45 -9.87 -18.30
N LEU A 23 -22.10 -10.09 -17.04
CA LEU A 23 -21.22 -9.21 -16.29
C LEU A 23 -19.90 -9.95 -16.03
N LYS A 24 -18.81 -9.45 -16.58
CA LYS A 24 -17.47 -9.89 -16.20
C LYS A 24 -17.11 -9.22 -14.88
N VAL A 25 -16.73 -10.01 -13.90
CA VAL A 25 -16.25 -9.53 -12.61
C VAL A 25 -14.78 -9.90 -12.46
N THR A 26 -13.97 -8.90 -12.11
CA THR A 26 -12.59 -9.07 -11.67
C THR A 26 -12.50 -8.55 -10.25
N ALA A 27 -12.12 -9.39 -9.29
CA ALA A 27 -12.06 -9.00 -7.89
C ALA A 27 -10.76 -9.48 -7.21
N THR A 28 -10.17 -8.64 -6.37
CA THR A 28 -8.99 -8.98 -5.57
C THR A 28 -9.45 -9.48 -4.20
N PHE A 29 -9.08 -10.69 -3.82
CA PHE A 29 -9.27 -11.25 -2.49
C PHE A 29 -8.08 -10.86 -1.60
N LEU A 30 -8.32 -10.08 -0.54
CA LEU A 30 -7.29 -9.52 0.35
C LEU A 30 -6.81 -10.52 1.40
N LEU A 31 -6.55 -11.76 0.99
CA LEU A 31 -5.82 -12.69 1.84
C LEU A 31 -4.38 -12.71 1.35
N VAL A 32 -3.45 -12.35 2.22
CA VAL A 32 -2.05 -12.20 1.82
C VAL A 32 -1.49 -13.57 1.50
N PRO A 33 -0.82 -13.75 0.35
CA PRO A 33 -0.27 -15.04 -0.01
C PRO A 33 0.84 -15.46 0.95
N ASP A 34 1.09 -16.77 1.02
CA ASP A 34 2.20 -17.34 1.80
C ASP A 34 3.54 -16.98 1.11
N VAL A 35 3.96 -15.71 1.31
CA VAL A 35 5.12 -15.10 0.66
C VAL A 35 5.94 -14.39 1.72
N GLU A 36 7.20 -14.80 1.81
CA GLU A 36 8.22 -14.16 2.62
C GLU A 36 9.03 -13.18 1.76
N PHE A 37 9.09 -11.91 2.18
CA PHE A 37 9.89 -10.87 1.54
C PHE A 37 11.26 -10.78 2.18
N ASP A 38 12.29 -10.44 1.39
CA ASP A 38 13.65 -10.34 1.90
C ASP A 38 13.81 -9.16 2.89
N GLY A 39 12.97 -8.13 2.76
CA GLY A 39 12.88 -7.05 3.74
C GLY A 39 11.63 -6.18 3.63
N MET A 40 11.38 -5.42 4.70
CA MET A 40 10.28 -4.47 4.81
C MET A 40 10.81 -3.11 5.27
N GLY A 41 10.36 -2.03 4.63
CA GLY A 41 10.74 -0.66 4.95
C GLY A 41 9.53 0.20 5.31
N LEU A 42 9.71 1.11 6.27
CA LEU A 42 8.74 2.15 6.59
C LEU A 42 9.45 3.49 6.82
N ALA A 43 9.15 4.47 5.96
CA ALA A 43 9.66 5.83 6.07
C ALA A 43 8.57 6.77 6.58
N LEU A 44 8.89 7.56 7.58
CA LEU A 44 7.99 8.49 8.25
C LEU A 44 8.37 9.93 7.88
N ASP A 45 7.48 10.65 7.22
CA ASP A 45 7.71 12.03 6.82
C ASP A 45 7.86 12.92 8.06
N ALA A 46 9.00 13.58 8.19
CA ALA A 46 9.33 14.52 9.26
C ALA A 46 9.39 15.97 8.76
N SER A 47 8.73 16.29 7.66
CA SER A 47 8.57 17.67 7.18
C SER A 47 7.72 18.51 8.13
N ALA A 48 7.88 19.83 8.04
CA ALA A 48 7.18 20.77 8.89
C ALA A 48 5.65 20.72 8.70
N SER A 49 5.14 20.29 7.54
CA SER A 49 3.71 20.12 7.31
C SER A 49 3.11 18.97 8.13
N MET A 50 3.92 17.95 8.46
CA MET A 50 3.51 16.82 9.30
C MET A 50 3.41 17.13 10.80
N LYS A 51 3.82 18.31 11.28
CA LYS A 51 3.85 18.66 12.72
C LYS A 51 2.53 18.39 13.44
N LYS A 52 1.41 18.82 12.85
CA LYS A 52 0.07 18.59 13.42
C LYS A 52 -0.23 17.09 13.54
N MET A 53 0.21 16.29 12.57
CA MET A 53 -0.02 14.83 12.56
C MET A 53 0.80 14.09 13.63
N TYR A 54 1.96 14.61 14.02
CA TYR A 54 2.71 14.10 15.18
C TYR A 54 2.16 14.58 16.54
N GLY A 55 1.13 15.43 16.55
CA GLY A 55 0.61 16.05 17.76
C GLY A 55 1.46 17.21 18.27
N ILE A 56 2.33 17.78 17.43
CA ILE A 56 3.17 18.93 17.77
C ILE A 56 2.36 20.20 17.52
N SER A 57 1.92 20.88 18.58
CA SER A 57 1.19 22.15 18.48
C SER A 57 2.15 23.35 18.58
N GLY A 58 2.00 24.32 17.68
CA GLY A 58 2.86 25.51 17.57
C GLY A 58 2.58 26.63 18.57
N LEU A 59 1.72 26.43 19.57
CA LEU A 59 1.38 27.45 20.55
C LEU A 59 2.23 27.31 21.82
N VAL A 60 3.25 28.17 21.84
CA VAL A 60 3.93 28.80 22.98
C VAL A 60 3.38 28.45 24.37
N ASN A 61 4.27 28.00 25.25
CA ASN A 61 4.18 27.88 26.71
C ASN A 61 3.40 29.02 27.40
N ASN A 62 2.06 29.01 27.35
CA ASN A 62 1.23 29.90 28.15
C ASN A 62 0.43 29.05 29.15
N PRO A 63 0.77 29.07 30.46
CA PRO A 63 0.16 28.23 31.49
C PRO A 63 -1.36 28.40 31.62
N LEU A 64 -1.92 29.51 31.12
CA LEU A 64 -3.34 29.85 31.16
C LEU A 64 -4.19 29.17 30.06
N PHE A 65 -3.58 28.58 29.03
CA PHE A 65 -4.29 27.90 27.92
C PHE A 65 -4.00 26.39 27.82
N ASN A 66 -3.29 25.81 28.80
CA ASN A 66 -2.90 24.39 28.85
C ASN A 66 -4.06 23.37 28.95
N GLN A 67 -5.31 23.80 28.83
CA GLN A 67 -6.49 22.92 28.79
C GLN A 67 -7.08 22.73 27.39
N ALA A 68 -6.54 23.38 26.35
CA ALA A 68 -7.04 23.23 24.98
C ALA A 68 -6.28 22.14 24.20
N THR A 69 -6.87 20.94 24.18
CA THR A 69 -6.69 19.87 23.17
C THR A 69 -5.25 19.43 22.90
N SER A 70 -4.81 18.36 23.58
CA SER A 70 -3.73 17.51 23.08
C SER A 70 -4.08 17.06 21.67
N VAL A 71 -3.43 17.62 20.65
CA VAL A 71 -3.57 17.15 19.27
C VAL A 71 -3.09 15.70 19.25
N LYS A 72 -3.99 14.76 18.97
CA LYS A 72 -3.69 13.33 18.96
C LYS A 72 -2.68 13.05 17.85
N ASN A 73 -1.60 12.35 18.18
CA ASN A 73 -0.65 11.87 17.19
C ASN A 73 -1.34 10.82 16.29
N GLN A 74 -1.50 11.15 15.01
CA GLN A 74 -2.12 10.31 13.99
C GLN A 74 -1.10 9.36 13.34
N VAL A 75 0.17 9.77 13.26
CA VAL A 75 1.25 8.96 12.66
C VAL A 75 1.54 7.69 13.45
N GLN A 76 1.61 7.80 14.79
CA GLN A 76 1.98 6.70 15.68
C GLN A 76 1.04 5.48 15.58
N PRO A 77 -0.29 5.60 15.67
CA PRO A 77 -1.17 4.44 15.54
C PRO A 77 -1.08 3.80 14.15
N VAL A 78 -1.02 4.60 13.08
CA VAL A 78 -0.86 4.09 11.70
C VAL A 78 0.45 3.33 11.57
N THR A 79 1.56 3.91 12.03
CA THR A 79 2.89 3.27 12.02
C THR A 79 2.87 1.92 12.74
N ARG A 80 2.26 1.86 13.93
CA ARG A 80 2.16 0.61 14.70
C ARG A 80 1.37 -0.46 13.98
N THR A 81 0.23 -0.10 13.36
CA THR A 81 -0.57 -1.03 12.57
C THR A 81 0.23 -1.57 11.38
N ILE A 82 0.93 -0.71 10.65
CA ILE A 82 1.74 -1.11 9.49
C ILE A 82 2.93 -1.97 9.92
N VAL A 83 3.62 -1.65 11.01
CA VAL A 83 4.74 -2.47 11.52
C VAL A 83 4.26 -3.84 11.99
N ASP A 84 3.17 -3.89 12.78
CA ASP A 84 2.55 -5.15 13.20
C ASP A 84 2.29 -6.03 11.98
N PHE A 85 1.64 -5.47 10.98
CA PHE A 85 1.29 -6.17 9.76
C PHE A 85 2.50 -6.62 8.94
N LEU A 86 3.36 -5.71 8.50
CA LEU A 86 4.52 -6.00 7.63
C LEU A 86 5.53 -6.94 8.29
N SER A 87 5.66 -6.90 9.63
CA SER A 87 6.58 -7.78 10.35
C SER A 87 6.25 -9.27 10.16
N ASN A 88 5.01 -9.64 9.87
CA ASN A 88 4.63 -11.04 9.63
C ASN A 88 5.15 -11.59 8.29
N TYR A 89 5.53 -10.72 7.36
CA TYR A 89 5.95 -11.10 6.00
C TYR A 89 7.43 -10.79 5.73
N SER A 90 8.11 -10.17 6.69
CA SER A 90 9.54 -9.92 6.63
C SER A 90 10.31 -11.18 7.02
N ARG A 91 11.33 -11.57 6.25
CA ARG A 91 12.23 -12.69 6.57
C ARG A 91 12.92 -12.59 7.94
N THR A 92 13.05 -11.38 8.46
CA THR A 92 13.66 -11.12 9.78
C THR A 92 12.62 -10.94 10.88
N SER A 93 11.33 -11.00 10.52
CA SER A 93 10.21 -10.56 11.35
C SER A 93 10.32 -9.12 11.85
N LYS A 94 11.12 -8.28 11.17
CA LYS A 94 11.34 -6.86 11.50
C LYS A 94 11.10 -5.95 10.31
N VAL A 95 10.73 -4.71 10.60
CA VAL A 95 10.54 -3.62 9.63
C VAL A 95 11.58 -2.53 9.89
N SER A 96 12.33 -2.13 8.87
CA SER A 96 13.29 -1.03 8.94
C SER A 96 12.58 0.32 8.94
N LEU A 97 12.71 1.07 10.03
CA LEU A 97 12.09 2.38 10.21
C LEU A 97 13.08 3.53 10.07
N VAL A 98 12.67 4.56 9.33
CA VAL A 98 13.41 5.82 9.20
C VAL A 98 12.47 7.02 9.28
N TYR A 99 12.96 8.17 9.76
CA TYR A 99 12.38 9.47 9.44
C TYR A 99 13.05 10.06 8.19
N TRP A 100 12.29 10.75 7.34
CA TRP A 100 12.82 11.48 6.19
C TRP A 100 12.39 12.95 6.20
N ALA A 101 13.00 13.79 5.37
CA ALA A 101 12.91 15.24 5.50
C ALA A 101 13.42 15.75 6.87
N CYS A 102 14.56 15.22 7.34
CA CYS A 102 15.15 15.51 8.65
C CYS A 102 16.13 16.70 8.67
N SER A 103 16.06 17.58 7.66
CA SER A 103 16.90 18.77 7.53
C SER A 103 16.13 19.91 6.86
N PRO A 104 16.56 21.18 7.02
CA PRO A 104 15.86 22.32 6.41
C PRO A 104 15.62 22.18 4.90
N ASP A 105 16.56 21.58 4.18
CA ASP A 105 16.49 21.31 2.74
C ASP A 105 15.84 19.96 2.38
N GLY A 106 15.32 19.23 3.37
CA GLY A 106 14.61 17.95 3.22
C GLY A 106 15.50 16.73 2.91
N SER A 107 16.81 16.90 2.73
CA SER A 107 17.68 15.85 2.17
C SER A 107 18.12 14.77 3.18
N GLN A 108 18.03 15.01 4.48
CA GLN A 108 18.48 14.08 5.50
C GLN A 108 17.43 13.05 5.93
N ILE A 109 17.94 11.91 6.38
CA ILE A 109 17.19 10.79 6.94
C ILE A 109 17.74 10.53 8.34
N GLU A 110 16.86 10.15 9.26
CA GLU A 110 17.25 9.55 10.54
C GLU A 110 16.84 8.08 10.55
N GLU A 111 17.82 7.18 10.71
CA GLU A 111 17.53 5.78 10.99
C GLU A 111 17.05 5.60 12.42
N ILE A 112 15.87 5.02 12.59
CA ILE A 112 15.27 4.76 13.91
C ILE A 112 15.68 3.36 14.40
N GLY A 113 15.67 2.38 13.50
CA GLY A 113 16.02 0.98 13.80
C GLY A 113 15.12 -0.01 13.07
N GLU A 114 15.07 -1.24 13.57
CA GLU A 114 14.23 -2.32 13.05
C GLU A 114 13.30 -2.84 14.14
N PHE A 115 12.01 -2.99 13.81
CA PHE A 115 10.97 -3.23 14.81
C PHE A 115 10.02 -4.35 14.40
N ASP A 116 9.57 -5.13 15.37
CA ASP A 116 8.40 -6.01 15.24
C ASP A 116 7.18 -5.38 15.94
N LYS A 117 6.07 -6.13 15.97
CA LYS A 117 4.83 -5.81 16.69
C LYS A 117 5.05 -5.39 18.16
N GLN A 118 5.99 -6.02 18.87
CA GLN A 118 6.20 -5.78 20.31
C GLN A 118 7.08 -4.56 20.52
N ASP A 119 8.22 -4.48 19.82
CA ASP A 119 9.20 -3.40 19.97
C ASP A 119 8.61 -2.03 19.62
N ILE A 120 7.76 -1.97 18.58
CA ILE A 120 7.14 -0.72 18.13
C ILE A 120 6.19 -0.09 19.16
N GLN A 121 5.69 -0.88 20.12
CA GLN A 121 4.83 -0.36 21.19
C GLN A 121 5.61 0.46 22.22
N ASN A 122 6.92 0.20 22.33
CA ASN A 122 7.78 0.78 23.36
C ASN A 122 8.45 2.09 22.93
N ILE A 123 8.38 2.45 21.65
CA ILE A 123 8.93 3.72 21.16
C ILE A 123 7.86 4.80 21.02
N SER A 124 8.25 6.05 21.25
CA SER A 124 7.42 7.22 20.98
C SER A 124 7.79 7.81 19.63
N LEU A 125 6.81 7.92 18.73
CA LEU A 125 7.01 8.40 17.37
C LEU A 125 6.58 9.85 17.27
N ARG A 126 7.46 10.80 17.62
CA ARG A 126 7.15 12.24 17.70
C ARG A 126 7.91 13.08 16.67
N GLY A 127 8.41 12.46 15.62
CA GLY A 127 9.35 13.07 14.70
C GLY A 127 10.81 12.82 15.12
N PRO A 128 11.77 13.41 14.39
CA PRO A 128 13.16 13.04 14.46
C PRO A 128 13.83 13.55 15.75
N ASN A 129 14.97 12.97 16.12
CA ASN A 129 15.71 13.35 17.31
C ASN A 129 16.11 14.83 17.26
N PRO A 130 15.56 15.69 18.14
CA PRO A 130 15.74 17.13 18.06
C PRO A 130 17.16 17.61 18.44
N GLU A 131 18.00 16.75 19.03
CA GLU A 131 19.40 17.07 19.30
C GLU A 131 20.29 16.97 18.05
N LYS A 132 19.86 16.20 17.05
CA LYS A 132 20.65 15.90 15.84
C LYS A 132 20.00 16.41 14.56
N PHE A 133 18.68 16.42 14.52
CA PHE A 133 17.90 16.66 13.33
C PHE A 133 16.83 17.72 13.59
N SER A 134 16.30 18.27 12.50
CA SER A 134 15.18 19.20 12.53
C SER A 134 14.11 18.70 11.57
N MET A 135 12.85 18.93 11.89
CA MET A 135 11.79 18.74 10.91
C MET A 135 12.02 19.65 9.69
N GLY A 136 11.95 19.08 8.49
CA GLY A 136 12.38 19.74 7.27
C GLY A 136 11.43 20.83 6.79
N MET A 137 11.98 21.86 6.15
CA MET A 137 11.14 22.89 5.49
C MET A 137 10.78 22.49 4.06
N GLN A 138 11.53 21.56 3.49
CA GLN A 138 11.21 20.88 2.24
C GLN A 138 10.95 19.40 2.52
N THR A 139 10.07 18.80 1.71
CA THR A 139 9.67 17.41 1.79
C THR A 139 10.24 16.67 0.57
N LYS A 140 11.46 16.12 0.72
CA LYS A 140 12.15 15.40 -0.36
C LYS A 140 12.07 13.89 -0.22
N LEU A 141 11.40 13.22 -1.15
CA LEU A 141 11.16 11.77 -1.15
C LEU A 141 12.28 10.97 -1.80
N LEU A 142 13.13 11.59 -2.63
CA LEU A 142 14.25 10.87 -3.26
C LEU A 142 15.26 10.27 -2.26
N PRO A 143 15.64 10.95 -1.16
CA PRO A 143 16.51 10.37 -0.15
C PRO A 143 16.01 9.04 0.42
N PRO A 144 14.82 8.93 1.04
CA PRO A 144 14.36 7.66 1.62
C PRO A 144 14.11 6.59 0.56
N LEU A 145 13.73 6.98 -0.67
CA LEU A 145 13.65 6.08 -1.80
C LEU A 145 15.01 5.41 -2.10
N LYS A 146 16.07 6.20 -2.25
CA LYS A 146 17.42 5.69 -2.47
C LYS A 146 17.90 4.82 -1.30
N TYR A 147 17.63 5.25 -0.07
CA TYR A 147 17.98 4.50 1.13
C TYR A 147 17.43 3.07 1.10
N PHE A 148 16.14 2.88 0.79
CA PHE A 148 15.57 1.53 0.74
C PHE A 148 16.02 0.72 -0.47
N VAL A 149 16.19 1.35 -1.64
CA VAL A 149 16.76 0.66 -2.82
C VAL A 149 18.17 0.15 -2.52
N ASP A 150 19.01 0.95 -1.87
CA ASP A 150 20.36 0.56 -1.49
C ASP A 150 20.37 -0.48 -0.37
N LYS A 151 19.46 -0.38 0.61
CA LYS A 151 19.32 -1.34 1.71
C LYS A 151 18.96 -2.73 1.19
N PHE A 152 18.12 -2.83 0.18
CA PHE A 152 17.62 -4.11 -0.37
C PHE A 152 18.27 -4.49 -1.71
N GLN A 153 19.34 -3.82 -2.14
CA GLN A 153 19.96 -4.05 -3.45
C GLN A 153 20.52 -5.46 -3.65
N SER A 154 20.90 -6.15 -2.57
CA SER A 154 21.46 -7.51 -2.59
C SER A 154 20.39 -8.62 -2.49
N SER A 155 19.12 -8.25 -2.38
CA SER A 155 18.00 -9.19 -2.29
C SER A 155 17.79 -9.98 -3.58
N ALA A 156 17.09 -11.11 -3.48
CA ALA A 156 16.85 -12.00 -4.60
C ALA A 156 15.98 -11.35 -5.70
N LYS A 157 16.40 -11.47 -6.95
CA LYS A 157 15.71 -10.89 -8.12
C LYS A 157 14.63 -11.83 -8.66
N ARG A 158 13.55 -12.01 -7.91
CA ARG A 158 12.49 -12.98 -8.23
C ARG A 158 11.47 -12.50 -9.27
N GLY A 159 11.50 -11.22 -9.64
CA GLY A 159 10.59 -10.59 -10.62
C GLY A 159 9.41 -9.89 -9.95
N VAL A 160 8.56 -9.24 -10.75
CA VAL A 160 7.46 -8.37 -10.25
C VAL A 160 6.47 -9.12 -9.37
N LYS A 161 6.09 -10.35 -9.75
CA LYS A 161 5.15 -11.18 -8.96
C LYS A 161 5.67 -11.58 -7.57
N HIS A 162 6.97 -11.45 -7.32
CA HIS A 162 7.58 -11.76 -6.03
C HIS A 162 8.61 -10.68 -5.67
N PRO A 163 8.15 -9.49 -5.26
CA PRO A 163 9.05 -8.41 -4.90
C PRO A 163 10.07 -8.84 -3.85
N ALA A 164 11.26 -8.26 -3.93
CA ALA A 164 12.28 -8.47 -2.92
C ALA A 164 11.89 -7.81 -1.60
N ALA A 165 11.28 -6.62 -1.67
CA ALA A 165 10.88 -5.84 -0.52
C ALA A 165 9.65 -4.98 -0.82
N ILE A 166 8.96 -4.59 0.25
CA ILE A 166 7.91 -3.57 0.23
C ILE A 166 8.32 -2.43 1.14
N CYS A 167 8.21 -1.21 0.62
CA CYS A 167 8.56 0.01 1.35
C CYS A 167 7.36 0.95 1.40
N VAL A 168 6.89 1.26 2.61
CA VAL A 168 5.77 2.18 2.82
C VAL A 168 6.33 3.55 3.23
N PHE A 169 5.75 4.62 2.69
CA PHE A 169 6.13 6.00 2.96
C PHE A 169 4.91 6.73 3.53
N ILE A 170 4.91 7.03 4.83
CA ILE A 170 3.87 7.83 5.48
C ILE A 170 4.15 9.30 5.21
N THR A 171 3.18 10.03 4.67
CA THR A 171 3.29 11.45 4.30
C THR A 171 1.92 12.14 4.29
N ASP A 172 1.90 13.47 4.22
CA ASP A 172 0.72 14.24 3.85
C ASP A 172 0.63 14.48 2.33
N GLY A 173 1.48 13.85 1.53
CA GLY A 173 1.43 13.85 0.07
C GLY A 173 2.24 14.96 -0.59
N LYS A 174 2.80 15.91 0.17
CA LYS A 174 3.65 16.97 -0.39
C LYS A 174 5.03 16.44 -0.70
N ILE A 175 5.49 16.61 -1.93
CA ILE A 175 6.77 16.12 -2.44
C ILE A 175 7.41 17.24 -3.28
N ASP A 176 8.45 17.87 -2.73
CA ASP A 176 9.14 19.00 -3.37
C ASP A 176 10.09 18.58 -4.49
N ASP A 177 10.56 17.33 -4.49
CA ASP A 177 11.49 16.75 -5.48
C ASP A 177 10.82 15.69 -6.38
N LEU A 178 9.52 15.87 -6.64
CA LEU A 178 8.69 14.92 -7.39
C LEU A 178 9.28 14.56 -8.77
N GLU A 179 9.80 15.54 -9.50
CA GLU A 179 10.40 15.31 -10.81
C GLU A 179 11.69 14.47 -10.74
N GLU A 180 12.50 14.66 -9.71
CA GLU A 180 13.68 13.86 -9.45
C GLU A 180 13.32 12.43 -9.03
N VAL A 181 12.25 12.27 -8.22
CA VAL A 181 11.69 10.96 -7.84
C VAL A 181 11.22 10.19 -9.08
N LYS A 182 10.48 10.83 -9.98
CA LYS A 182 10.04 10.21 -11.24
C LYS A 182 11.22 9.76 -12.09
N LYS A 183 12.19 10.64 -12.31
CA LYS A 183 13.41 10.31 -13.08
C LYS A 183 14.17 9.13 -12.49
N TYR A 184 14.34 9.11 -11.17
CA TYR A 184 14.99 8.00 -10.49
C TYR A 184 14.17 6.71 -10.58
N SER A 185 12.84 6.78 -10.42
CA SER A 185 11.93 5.64 -10.52
C SER A 185 11.99 5.01 -11.91
N PHE A 186 11.99 5.83 -12.97
CA PHE A 186 12.19 5.34 -14.34
C PHE A 186 13.54 4.65 -14.53
N HIS A 187 14.62 5.25 -14.00
CA HIS A 187 15.94 4.63 -14.07
C HIS A 187 15.98 3.28 -13.35
N LEU A 188 15.42 3.21 -12.14
CA LEU A 188 15.32 1.97 -11.37
C LEU A 188 14.50 0.90 -12.12
N ALA A 189 13.37 1.28 -12.73
CA ALA A 189 12.57 0.37 -13.54
C ALA A 189 13.35 -0.17 -14.76
N GLN A 190 14.19 0.65 -15.38
CA GLN A 190 15.10 0.20 -16.45
C GLN A 190 16.13 -0.81 -15.91
N GLU A 191 16.75 -0.56 -14.75
CA GLU A 191 17.67 -1.51 -14.12
C GLU A 191 16.98 -2.83 -13.75
N ILE A 192 15.72 -2.77 -13.28
CA ILE A 192 14.91 -3.95 -12.98
C ILE A 192 14.56 -4.74 -14.25
N SER A 193 14.16 -4.07 -15.34
CA SER A 193 13.87 -4.73 -16.63
C SER A 193 15.09 -5.48 -17.19
N GLN A 194 16.29 -4.95 -16.92
CA GLN A 194 17.57 -5.58 -17.29
C GLN A 194 18.06 -6.59 -16.24
N ASN A 195 17.26 -6.91 -15.23
CA ASN A 195 17.58 -7.81 -14.12
C ASN A 195 18.86 -7.41 -13.34
N GLN A 196 19.18 -6.10 -13.30
CA GLN A 196 20.35 -5.54 -12.62
C GLN A 196 20.06 -5.19 -11.16
N LYS A 197 18.83 -4.76 -10.85
CA LYS A 197 18.33 -4.50 -9.50
C LYS A 197 17.12 -5.39 -9.17
N PRO A 198 16.91 -5.75 -7.89
CA PRO A 198 15.69 -6.43 -7.48
C PRO A 198 14.49 -5.48 -7.58
N PHE A 199 13.30 -6.06 -7.83
CA PHE A 199 12.05 -5.31 -7.80
C PHE A 199 11.65 -5.04 -6.35
N ILE A 200 11.37 -3.78 -6.03
CA ILE A 200 10.91 -3.31 -4.72
C ILE A 200 9.61 -2.54 -4.98
N LYS A 201 8.51 -2.96 -4.34
CA LYS A 201 7.23 -2.25 -4.42
C LYS A 201 7.21 -1.13 -3.38
N MET A 202 6.72 0.04 -3.76
CA MET A 202 6.71 1.25 -2.96
C MET A 202 5.27 1.72 -2.79
N PHE A 203 4.92 2.15 -1.59
CA PHE A 203 3.56 2.52 -1.25
C PHE A 203 3.52 3.86 -0.53
N LEU A 204 2.77 4.83 -1.05
CA LEU A 204 2.53 6.11 -0.40
C LEU A 204 1.28 6.02 0.47
N LEU A 205 1.44 6.24 1.77
CA LEU A 205 0.34 6.20 2.73
C LEU A 205 0.05 7.60 3.26
N GLY A 206 -1.00 8.21 2.70
CA GLY A 206 -1.46 9.55 3.06
C GLY A 206 -2.07 9.60 4.46
N VAL A 207 -1.53 10.43 5.36
CA VAL A 207 -2.02 10.62 6.73
C VAL A 207 -2.37 12.08 6.99
N GLY A 208 -3.61 12.33 7.39
CA GLY A 208 -4.09 13.64 7.81
C GLY A 208 -5.33 14.12 7.04
N GLU A 209 -5.73 15.34 7.34
CA GLU A 209 -6.93 15.97 6.75
C GLU A 209 -6.61 16.67 5.41
N ASP A 210 -5.42 17.27 5.32
CA ASP A 210 -4.99 18.12 4.19
C ASP A 210 -3.98 17.39 3.29
N ILE A 211 -4.33 16.18 2.85
CA ILE A 211 -3.45 15.34 2.02
C ILE A 211 -3.39 15.89 0.59
N ASP A 212 -2.19 16.10 0.05
CA ASP A 212 -1.96 16.40 -1.37
C ASP A 212 -2.01 15.10 -2.19
N GLU A 213 -3.23 14.65 -2.45
CA GLU A 213 -3.50 13.39 -3.16
C GLU A 213 -3.03 13.45 -4.62
N ALA A 214 -3.02 14.64 -5.24
CA ALA A 214 -2.66 14.79 -6.64
C ALA A 214 -1.23 14.33 -6.95
N GLN A 215 -0.26 14.68 -6.09
CA GLN A 215 1.12 14.25 -6.28
C GLN A 215 1.32 12.76 -6.03
N MET A 216 0.58 12.18 -5.09
CA MET A 216 0.63 10.74 -4.85
C MET A 216 0.05 9.96 -6.03
N THR A 217 -1.12 10.38 -6.54
CA THR A 217 -1.73 9.81 -7.74
C THR A 217 -0.82 9.96 -8.97
N GLU A 218 -0.07 11.06 -9.06
CA GLU A 218 0.87 11.26 -10.16
C GLU A 218 2.08 10.30 -10.11
N LEU A 219 2.54 9.91 -8.92
CA LEU A 219 3.56 8.86 -8.77
C LEU A 219 3.01 7.46 -9.00
N ASP A 220 1.80 7.20 -8.52
CA ASP A 220 1.08 5.95 -8.73
C ASP A 220 0.92 5.66 -10.23
N ASN A 221 0.36 6.61 -10.97
CA ASN A 221 0.14 6.48 -12.42
C ASN A 221 1.43 6.61 -13.28
N LEU A 222 2.61 6.72 -12.65
CA LEU A 222 3.87 6.96 -13.36
C LEU A 222 4.16 5.91 -14.44
N PHE A 223 3.68 4.68 -14.23
CA PHE A 223 3.94 3.55 -15.11
C PHE A 223 2.84 3.20 -16.11
N ASP A 224 1.70 3.90 -16.09
CA ASP A 224 0.53 3.57 -16.90
C ASP A 224 0.82 3.57 -18.41
N GLU A 225 1.55 4.56 -18.90
CA GLU A 225 1.80 4.75 -20.33
C GLU A 225 3.04 4.02 -20.85
N ASN A 226 3.83 3.37 -19.99
CA ASN A 226 5.04 2.64 -20.42
C ASN A 226 4.86 1.11 -20.42
N ASP A 227 5.61 0.43 -21.29
CA ASP A 227 5.60 -1.03 -21.40
C ASP A 227 6.91 -1.64 -20.86
N LEU A 228 7.50 -1.05 -19.81
CA LEU A 228 8.65 -1.65 -19.15
C LEU A 228 8.22 -2.96 -18.51
N ARG A 229 8.96 -4.03 -18.81
CA ARG A 229 8.68 -5.38 -18.33
C ARG A 229 9.92 -5.97 -17.67
N ASP A 230 9.70 -6.79 -16.64
CA ASP A 230 10.78 -7.57 -16.05
C ASP A 230 11.24 -8.70 -16.99
N TYR A 231 12.26 -9.44 -16.56
CA TYR A 231 12.81 -10.57 -17.33
C TYR A 231 11.80 -11.73 -17.55
N LYS A 232 10.64 -11.71 -16.89
CA LYS A 232 9.53 -12.67 -17.04
C LYS A 232 8.36 -12.08 -17.84
N GLY A 233 8.52 -10.89 -18.42
CA GLY A 233 7.51 -10.22 -19.22
C GLY A 233 6.39 -9.55 -18.42
N GLN A 234 6.51 -9.44 -17.10
CA GLN A 234 5.52 -8.74 -16.25
C GLN A 234 5.75 -7.24 -16.29
N ARG A 235 4.68 -6.44 -16.40
CA ARG A 235 4.81 -4.97 -16.38
C ARG A 235 5.40 -4.53 -15.05
N ILE A 236 6.34 -3.59 -15.10
CA ILE A 236 6.98 -3.02 -13.92
C ILE A 236 6.17 -1.79 -13.52
N ASP A 237 5.66 -1.84 -12.29
CA ASP A 237 5.02 -0.70 -11.64
C ASP A 237 5.51 -0.60 -10.19
N LEU A 238 6.21 0.48 -9.88
CA LEU A 238 6.90 0.65 -8.61
C LEU A 238 6.01 1.24 -7.53
N TRP A 239 5.02 2.05 -7.87
CA TRP A 239 4.28 2.88 -6.92
C TRP A 239 2.85 2.41 -6.78
N ASP A 240 2.29 2.65 -5.61
CA ASP A 240 0.86 2.54 -5.29
C ASP A 240 0.60 3.58 -4.18
N HIS A 241 -0.62 4.05 -4.05
CA HIS A 241 -0.98 5.00 -3.00
C HIS A 241 -2.35 4.72 -2.38
N GLN A 242 -2.48 5.09 -1.11
CA GLN A 242 -3.76 5.03 -0.40
C GLN A 242 -3.79 6.06 0.73
N ARG A 243 -5.00 6.49 1.10
CA ARG A 243 -5.21 7.29 2.31
C ARG A 243 -5.41 6.36 3.51
N ALA A 244 -4.68 6.60 4.59
CA ALA A 244 -4.80 5.81 5.81
C ALA A 244 -6.21 5.85 6.42
N GLY A 245 -6.94 6.96 6.22
CA GLY A 245 -8.33 7.10 6.67
C GLY A 245 -9.32 6.23 5.90
N ASP A 246 -8.98 5.83 4.67
CA ASP A 246 -9.83 4.99 3.81
C ASP A 246 -9.47 3.51 3.92
N MET A 247 -8.35 3.20 4.60
CA MET A 247 -7.93 1.82 4.83
C MET A 247 -8.86 1.13 5.82
N LYS A 248 -9.51 0.06 5.35
CA LYS A 248 -10.27 -0.84 6.23
C LYS A 248 -9.35 -1.79 6.99
N GLN A 249 -8.24 -2.18 6.35
CA GLN A 249 -7.30 -3.17 6.86
C GLN A 249 -5.90 -2.97 6.23
N ALA A 250 -4.85 -3.43 6.90
CA ALA A 250 -3.46 -3.19 6.49
C ALA A 250 -3.07 -3.96 5.21
N GLU A 251 -3.76 -5.06 4.94
CA GLU A 251 -3.65 -5.93 3.76
C GLU A 251 -3.89 -5.18 2.45
N GLN A 252 -4.55 -4.03 2.50
CA GLN A 252 -4.76 -3.20 1.31
C GLN A 252 -3.44 -2.70 0.71
N VAL A 253 -2.34 -2.63 1.48
CA VAL A 253 -0.98 -2.36 0.95
C VAL A 253 -0.51 -3.47 -0.03
N PHE A 254 -1.13 -4.64 0.00
CA PHE A 254 -0.78 -5.78 -0.86
C PHE A 254 -1.66 -5.94 -2.10
N LYS A 255 -2.65 -5.08 -2.29
CA LYS A 255 -3.74 -5.27 -3.25
C LYS A 255 -3.26 -5.48 -4.70
N GLU A 256 -2.16 -4.86 -5.12
CA GLU A 256 -1.61 -5.03 -6.48
C GLU A 256 -0.65 -6.21 -6.65
N MET A 257 -0.15 -6.79 -5.56
CA MET A 257 0.72 -7.97 -5.61
C MET A 257 -0.07 -9.28 -5.76
N VAL A 258 -1.37 -9.14 -5.97
CA VAL A 258 -2.35 -10.21 -6.13
C VAL A 258 -2.42 -10.59 -7.61
N SER A 259 -2.21 -11.86 -7.93
CA SER A 259 -2.37 -12.38 -9.30
C SER A 259 -3.21 -13.66 -9.33
N GLU A 260 -3.66 -14.06 -10.53
CA GLU A 260 -4.43 -15.29 -10.74
C GLU A 260 -3.66 -16.56 -10.35
N ASP A 261 -2.33 -16.51 -10.36
CA ASP A 261 -1.48 -17.67 -10.06
C ASP A 261 -1.21 -17.83 -8.57
N VAL A 262 -1.59 -16.84 -7.77
CA VAL A 262 -1.31 -16.81 -6.34
C VAL A 262 -2.53 -17.37 -5.61
N ILE A 263 -2.46 -18.64 -5.24
CA ILE A 263 -3.49 -19.26 -4.40
C ILE A 263 -3.36 -18.73 -2.98
N VAL A 264 -4.45 -18.17 -2.46
CA VAL A 264 -4.52 -17.61 -1.10
C VAL A 264 -5.30 -18.51 -0.17
N ILE A 265 -6.25 -19.28 -0.69
CA ILE A 265 -7.00 -20.27 0.09
C ILE A 265 -6.88 -21.63 -0.59
N ASP A 266 -6.30 -22.61 0.10
CA ASP A 266 -6.10 -23.98 -0.43
C ASP A 266 -7.39 -24.83 -0.51
N SER A 267 -8.54 -24.25 -0.17
CA SER A 267 -9.84 -24.92 -0.21
C SER A 267 -10.67 -24.47 -1.42
N SER A 268 -11.51 -25.38 -1.93
CA SER A 268 -12.39 -25.07 -3.05
C SER A 268 -13.41 -23.98 -2.71
N CYS A 269 -13.72 -23.12 -3.67
CA CYS A 269 -14.74 -22.08 -3.53
C CYS A 269 -15.70 -22.10 -4.72
N ARG A 270 -16.99 -21.86 -4.45
CA ARG A 270 -18.01 -21.67 -5.49
C ARG A 270 -18.41 -20.20 -5.51
N ILE A 271 -18.46 -19.62 -6.71
CA ILE A 271 -19.10 -18.32 -6.91
C ILE A 271 -20.55 -18.56 -7.27
N VAL A 272 -21.46 -17.97 -6.50
CA VAL A 272 -22.90 -18.01 -6.79
C VAL A 272 -23.47 -16.60 -6.90
N ASN A 273 -24.51 -16.41 -7.71
CA ASN A 273 -25.26 -15.14 -7.76
C ASN A 273 -26.37 -15.08 -6.70
N GLN A 274 -27.15 -13.99 -6.69
CA GLN A 274 -28.27 -13.77 -5.76
C GLN A 274 -29.36 -14.84 -5.79
N SER A 275 -29.48 -15.58 -6.89
CA SER A 275 -30.44 -16.68 -7.05
C SER A 275 -29.86 -18.04 -6.64
N GLY A 276 -28.62 -18.08 -6.14
CA GLY A 276 -27.91 -19.31 -5.81
C GLY A 276 -27.40 -20.08 -7.03
N THR A 277 -27.42 -19.48 -8.22
CA THR A 277 -26.88 -20.12 -9.43
C THR A 277 -25.35 -20.11 -9.36
N VAL A 278 -24.73 -21.26 -9.62
CA VAL A 278 -23.26 -21.35 -9.70
C VAL A 278 -22.77 -20.67 -10.96
N CYS A 279 -21.93 -19.67 -10.77
CA CYS A 279 -21.34 -18.86 -11.83
C CYS A 279 -19.90 -19.31 -12.12
N HIS A 280 -19.18 -19.78 -11.11
CA HIS A 280 -17.81 -20.27 -11.25
C HIS A 280 -17.44 -21.23 -10.11
N ASN A 281 -16.47 -22.12 -10.36
CA ASN A 281 -15.92 -23.01 -9.34
C ASN A 281 -14.39 -22.96 -9.37
N TYR A 282 -13.79 -22.60 -8.25
CA TYR A 282 -12.36 -22.75 -8.00
C TYR A 282 -12.14 -24.09 -7.27
N SER A 283 -11.78 -25.14 -8.00
CA SER A 283 -11.59 -26.49 -7.45
C SER A 283 -10.24 -26.67 -6.72
N ASP A 284 -9.22 -25.97 -7.19
CA ASP A 284 -7.82 -26.22 -6.84
C ASP A 284 -7.24 -25.14 -5.92
N GLY A 285 -8.13 -24.49 -5.15
CA GLY A 285 -7.83 -23.33 -4.32
C GLY A 285 -8.28 -22.02 -4.96
N VAL A 286 -8.45 -21.00 -4.12
CA VAL A 286 -8.93 -19.68 -4.52
C VAL A 286 -7.74 -18.78 -4.83
N PRO A 287 -7.65 -18.25 -6.05
CA PRO A 287 -6.61 -17.28 -6.38
C PRO A 287 -6.89 -15.94 -5.70
N ALA A 288 -5.82 -15.18 -5.49
CA ALA A 288 -5.88 -13.83 -4.98
C ALA A 288 -6.68 -12.95 -5.96
N LEU A 289 -6.48 -13.11 -7.28
CA LEU A 289 -7.25 -12.42 -8.31
C LEU A 289 -8.35 -13.34 -8.85
N LEU A 290 -9.60 -13.00 -8.55
CA LEU A 290 -10.79 -13.70 -8.97
C LEU A 290 -11.26 -13.15 -10.32
N GLN A 291 -11.55 -14.03 -11.27
CA GLN A 291 -12.19 -13.67 -12.53
C GLN A 291 -13.33 -14.63 -12.85
N PHE A 292 -14.53 -14.10 -13.05
CA PHE A 292 -15.70 -14.90 -13.36
C PHE A 292 -16.78 -14.11 -14.10
N MET A 293 -17.74 -14.84 -14.65
CA MET A 293 -18.89 -14.28 -15.35
C MET A 293 -20.14 -14.44 -14.49
N LEU A 294 -20.93 -13.38 -14.36
CA LEU A 294 -22.26 -13.43 -13.78
C LEU A 294 -23.34 -13.34 -14.87
N PRO A 295 -24.47 -14.04 -14.72
CA PRO A 295 -25.61 -13.90 -15.60
C PRO A 295 -26.12 -12.45 -15.69
N PRO A 296 -26.81 -12.08 -16.77
CA PRO A 296 -27.43 -10.76 -16.89
C PRO A 296 -28.35 -10.46 -15.68
N ASN A 297 -28.35 -9.20 -15.24
CA ASN A 297 -29.14 -8.71 -14.11
C ASN A 297 -28.76 -9.28 -12.73
N SER A 298 -27.58 -9.90 -12.59
CA SER A 298 -27.04 -10.25 -11.27
C SER A 298 -26.75 -8.97 -10.47
N THR A 299 -27.19 -8.93 -9.22
CA THR A 299 -27.05 -7.76 -8.31
C THR A 299 -25.98 -7.98 -7.24
N GLU A 300 -25.56 -9.22 -7.04
CA GLU A 300 -24.51 -9.60 -6.09
C GLU A 300 -23.85 -10.91 -6.54
N PHE A 301 -22.68 -11.17 -5.97
CA PHE A 301 -22.06 -12.50 -5.97
C PHE A 301 -21.66 -12.92 -4.56
N THR A 302 -21.65 -14.21 -4.31
CA THR A 302 -21.20 -14.81 -3.06
C THR A 302 -20.11 -15.84 -3.32
N LEU A 303 -18.98 -15.69 -2.63
CA LEU A 303 -17.97 -16.74 -2.48
C LEU A 303 -18.45 -17.69 -1.39
N GLU A 304 -18.71 -18.94 -1.73
CA GLU A 304 -19.06 -20.00 -0.78
C GLU A 304 -17.87 -20.93 -0.55
N PHE A 305 -17.36 -20.90 0.68
CA PHE A 305 -16.35 -21.83 1.20
C PHE A 305 -17.05 -22.91 2.06
N GLN A 306 -16.31 -23.94 2.50
CA GLN A 306 -16.89 -24.99 3.36
C GLN A 306 -17.56 -24.45 4.63
N ASN A 307 -16.98 -23.42 5.25
CA ASN A 307 -17.44 -22.89 6.55
C ASN A 307 -17.61 -21.36 6.58
N ALA A 308 -17.54 -20.69 5.43
CA ALA A 308 -17.62 -19.23 5.35
C ALA A 308 -18.30 -18.80 4.06
N LYS A 309 -18.88 -17.59 4.08
CA LYS A 309 -19.42 -16.93 2.90
C LYS A 309 -18.98 -15.47 2.89
N VAL A 310 -18.65 -14.97 1.71
CA VAL A 310 -18.37 -13.55 1.46
C VAL A 310 -19.28 -13.09 0.34
N THR A 311 -20.17 -12.15 0.61
CA THR A 311 -21.14 -11.63 -0.37
C THR A 311 -20.83 -10.19 -0.70
N GLN A 312 -20.73 -9.87 -1.99
CA GLN A 312 -20.48 -8.52 -2.51
C GLN A 312 -21.67 -8.06 -3.37
N ASP A 313 -22.29 -6.96 -2.97
CA ASP A 313 -23.27 -6.25 -3.81
C ASP A 313 -22.56 -5.55 -4.97
N ILE A 314 -23.12 -5.66 -6.17
CA ILE A 314 -22.61 -5.01 -7.39
C ILE A 314 -23.64 -4.06 -8.02
N SER A 315 -24.72 -3.75 -7.29
CA SER A 315 -25.83 -2.93 -7.78
C SER A 315 -25.38 -1.53 -8.16
N GLU A 316 -24.37 -0.99 -7.48
CA GLU A 316 -23.73 0.28 -7.82
C GLU A 316 -23.25 0.31 -9.28
N ALA A 317 -22.62 -0.77 -9.75
CA ALA A 317 -22.11 -0.85 -11.12
C ALA A 317 -23.22 -0.90 -12.17
N LEU A 318 -24.35 -1.51 -11.86
CA LEU A 318 -25.47 -1.64 -12.82
C LEU A 318 -26.10 -0.31 -13.18
N SER A 319 -26.05 0.67 -12.27
CA SER A 319 -26.61 2.00 -12.49
C SER A 319 -25.80 2.87 -13.46
N GLN A 320 -24.54 2.49 -13.72
CA GLN A 320 -23.58 3.24 -14.53
C GLN A 320 -23.08 2.48 -15.76
N LEU A 321 -23.54 1.23 -15.98
CA LEU A 321 -23.19 0.34 -17.09
C LEU A 321 -24.37 0.06 -18.03
#